data_AF-G6C4H5-F1
#
_entry.id   AF-G6C4H5-F1
#
_cell.length_a   1.000
_cell.length_b   1.000
_cell.length_c   1.000
_cell.angle_alpha   90.00
_cell.angle_beta   90.00
_cell.angle_gamma   90.00
#
_symmetry.space_group_name_H-M   'P 1'
#
loop_
_entity.id
_entity.type
_entity.pdbx_description
1 polymer ?
#
loop_
_entity_poly.entity_id
_entity_poly.type
_entity_poly.pdbx_seq_one_letter_code
_entity_poly.pdbx_strand_id
1 'polypeptide(L)'
;MKKFLVLLLSLFSIFTYAPNCVNDVEVNKYIRQKLDRDKTITFTNKLNKANNTLEGYSEEGVLCAVTPLDKQPEMIRLLQLKSTISEKKGKLKPVYEIRNNDNQLLVRSEYDLNKPINIFETELFIAYFDGKVPFNSHIENLIKSINSIKTEINYLDTNSKGYQTYVINHKTNKIRIEDKTIGSPVVTNFDIKTLNGTREFYSNSGKLKISHPLKNGVPHGEFKGYDDDGKLLVKATLVNGDFSGLVTQYNKDGSIEKTYDAKDFDFPNVLKITIF
;
A
#
# COMPACT_ATOMS: atom_id res chain seq x y z
N MET A 1 -8.07 -18.09 4.14
CA MET A 1 -6.74 -17.65 3.68
C MET A 1 -6.77 -16.43 2.75
N LYS A 2 -7.72 -16.26 1.81
CA LYS A 2 -7.85 -14.99 1.05
C LYS A 2 -8.10 -13.74 1.93
N LYS A 3 -8.83 -13.88 3.05
CA LYS A 3 -8.96 -12.84 4.10
C LYS A 3 -7.69 -12.59 4.92
N PHE A 4 -6.62 -13.38 4.75
CA PHE A 4 -5.40 -13.29 5.56
C PHE A 4 -4.50 -12.12 5.13
N LEU A 5 -4.60 -11.73 3.85
CA LEU A 5 -3.65 -10.84 3.22
C LEU A 5 -4.21 -9.44 2.90
N VAL A 6 -5.51 -9.33 2.60
CA VAL A 6 -6.19 -8.02 2.61
C VAL A 6 -6.00 -7.36 3.98
N LEU A 7 -5.97 -8.17 5.05
CA LEU A 7 -5.63 -7.76 6.40
C LEU A 7 -4.17 -7.30 6.54
N LEU A 8 -3.15 -8.01 6.01
CA LEU A 8 -1.75 -7.56 6.16
C LEU A 8 -1.47 -6.17 5.52
N LEU A 9 -2.29 -5.76 4.54
CA LEU A 9 -2.28 -4.45 3.90
C LEU A 9 -3.35 -3.47 4.44
N SER A 10 -4.31 -3.94 5.27
CA SER A 10 -5.36 -3.12 5.88
C SER A 10 -5.27 -2.98 7.41
N LEU A 11 -4.28 -3.62 8.05
CA LEU A 11 -4.20 -3.77 9.51
C LEU A 11 -3.31 -2.81 10.27
N PHE A 12 -2.70 -1.84 9.63
CA PHE A 12 -2.05 -0.77 10.37
C PHE A 12 -3.00 0.42 10.56
N SER A 13 -4.31 0.12 10.61
CA SER A 13 -5.29 1.06 11.12
C SER A 13 -5.14 1.13 12.64
N ILE A 14 -4.53 2.24 13.03
CA ILE A 14 -4.64 2.89 14.33
C ILE A 14 -3.68 2.34 15.38
N PHE A 15 -2.50 2.98 15.54
CA PHE A 15 -1.89 3.08 16.86
C PHE A 15 -2.89 3.82 17.77
N THR A 16 -3.87 3.10 18.32
CA THR A 16 -4.77 3.63 19.34
C THR A 16 -3.98 3.65 20.63
N TYR A 17 -3.46 4.83 20.95
CA TYR A 17 -2.92 5.23 22.25
C TYR A 17 -3.62 4.47 23.39
N ALA A 18 -2.96 3.45 23.90
CA ALA A 18 -3.30 2.81 25.16
C ALA A 18 -2.38 3.39 26.24
N PRO A 19 -2.86 3.62 27.46
CA PRO A 19 -1.96 3.89 28.58
C PRO A 19 -1.03 2.67 28.74
N ASN A 20 0.28 2.89 28.81
CA ASN A 20 1.38 1.88 28.75
C ASN A 20 1.97 1.60 27.35
N CYS A 21 1.89 2.55 26.41
CA CYS A 21 2.69 2.49 25.19
C CYS A 21 4.19 2.66 25.48
N VAL A 22 5.02 2.08 24.61
CA VAL A 22 6.46 2.37 24.55
C VAL A 22 6.70 3.86 24.27
N ASN A 23 7.82 4.41 24.74
CA ASN A 23 8.23 5.75 24.37
C ASN A 23 8.83 5.72 22.95
N ASP A 24 8.04 6.12 21.95
CA ASP A 24 8.44 6.06 20.53
C ASP A 24 9.73 6.83 20.24
N VAL A 25 9.98 7.93 20.95
CA VAL A 25 11.22 8.72 20.77
C VAL A 25 12.44 7.90 21.21
N GLU A 26 12.34 7.20 22.33
CA GLU A 26 13.42 6.34 22.84
C GLU A 26 13.60 5.09 21.99
N VAL A 27 12.50 4.45 21.57
CA VAL A 27 12.55 3.29 20.68
C VAL A 27 13.18 3.67 19.34
N ASN A 28 12.77 4.78 18.72
CA ASN A 28 13.36 5.26 17.47
C ASN A 28 14.86 5.57 17.61
N LYS A 29 15.25 6.20 18.72
CA LYS A 29 16.66 6.45 19.04
C LYS A 29 17.44 5.14 19.18
N TYR A 30 16.91 4.16 19.89
CA TYR A 30 17.50 2.83 20.04
C TYR A 30 17.68 2.11 18.70
N ILE A 31 16.63 2.07 17.88
CA ILE A 31 16.66 1.46 16.54
C ILE A 31 17.75 2.12 15.68
N ARG A 32 17.83 3.45 15.70
CA ARG A 32 18.85 4.19 14.94
C ARG A 32 20.26 3.84 15.41
N GLN A 33 20.50 3.81 16.73
CA GLN A 33 21.79 3.42 17.30
C GLN A 33 22.18 1.99 16.90
N LYS A 34 21.22 1.06 16.92
CA LYS A 34 21.42 -0.33 16.48
C LYS A 34 21.76 -0.43 15.01
N LEU A 35 21.05 0.28 14.14
CA LEU A 35 21.35 0.33 12.71
C LEU A 35 22.69 1.01 12.42
N ASP A 36 23.11 2.01 13.20
CA ASP A 36 24.41 2.64 13.03
C ASP A 36 25.55 1.69 13.42
N ARG A 37 25.40 0.98 14.55
CA ARG A 37 26.39 0.05 15.11
C ARG A 37 26.48 -1.27 14.33
N ASP A 38 25.34 -1.94 14.14
CA ASP A 38 25.29 -3.34 13.67
C ASP A 38 24.80 -3.47 12.22
N LYS A 39 24.33 -2.37 11.62
CA LYS A 39 23.67 -2.35 10.29
C LYS A 39 22.41 -3.21 10.19
N THR A 40 21.94 -3.79 11.29
CA THR A 40 20.77 -4.65 11.33
C THR A 40 20.13 -4.63 12.70
N ILE A 41 18.82 -4.83 12.75
CA ILE A 41 18.05 -5.09 13.96
C ILE A 41 16.90 -6.04 13.61
N THR A 42 16.56 -6.91 14.53
CA THR A 42 15.56 -7.97 14.37
C THR A 42 14.53 -7.88 15.48
N PHE A 43 13.26 -8.03 15.12
CA PHE A 43 12.16 -8.01 16.07
C PHE A 43 11.41 -9.34 16.06
N THR A 44 11.00 -9.76 17.25
CA THR A 44 10.14 -10.91 17.49
C THR A 44 9.00 -10.51 18.43
N ASN A 45 7.84 -11.14 18.28
CA ASN A 45 6.68 -10.82 19.10
C ASN A 45 6.46 -11.88 20.19
N LYS A 46 5.90 -11.47 21.33
CA LYS A 46 5.50 -12.34 22.43
C LYS A 46 4.10 -11.96 22.89
N LEU A 47 3.31 -12.97 23.26
CA LEU A 47 2.00 -12.74 23.87
C LEU A 47 2.18 -12.54 25.38
N ASN A 48 1.77 -11.39 25.88
CA ASN A 48 1.60 -11.15 27.30
C ASN A 48 0.16 -11.50 27.70
N LYS A 49 0.01 -12.63 28.38
CA LYS A 49 -1.31 -13.15 28.78
C LYS A 49 -1.94 -12.36 29.93
N ALA A 50 -1.15 -11.64 30.73
CA ALA A 50 -1.65 -10.96 31.93
C ALA A 50 -2.50 -9.73 31.58
N ASN A 51 -2.12 -9.02 30.53
CA ASN A 51 -2.77 -7.80 30.05
C ASN A 51 -3.32 -7.93 28.61
N ASN A 52 -3.29 -9.14 28.03
CA ASN A 52 -3.76 -9.44 26.68
C ASN A 52 -3.11 -8.58 25.58
N THR A 53 -1.81 -8.30 25.70
CA THR A 53 -1.07 -7.55 24.68
C THR A 53 -0.14 -8.44 23.86
N LEU A 54 0.05 -8.10 22.59
CA LEU A 54 1.17 -8.56 21.80
C LEU A 54 2.31 -7.55 21.94
N GLU A 55 3.48 -8.03 22.33
CA GLU A 55 4.66 -7.22 22.62
C GLU A 55 5.78 -7.55 21.65
N GLY A 56 6.31 -6.54 20.97
CA GLY A 56 7.43 -6.66 20.04
C GLY A 56 8.75 -6.33 20.73
N TYR A 57 9.73 -7.24 20.62
CA TYR A 57 11.05 -7.11 21.24
C TYR A 57 12.16 -7.18 20.21
N SER A 58 13.23 -6.40 20.39
CA SER A 58 14.47 -6.56 19.64
C SER A 58 15.21 -7.86 20.00
N GLU A 59 16.24 -8.23 19.23
CA GLU A 59 17.11 -9.36 19.54
C GLU A 59 17.91 -9.19 20.85
N GLU A 60 17.97 -7.97 21.41
CA GLU A 60 18.59 -7.68 22.70
C GLU A 60 17.58 -7.66 23.85
N GLY A 61 16.30 -7.97 23.59
CA GLY A 61 15.25 -8.00 24.59
C GLY A 61 14.68 -6.63 24.94
N VAL A 62 14.95 -5.58 24.15
CA VAL A 62 14.34 -4.25 24.34
C VAL A 62 12.91 -4.28 23.83
N LEU A 63 11.94 -3.84 24.65
CA LEU A 63 10.54 -3.70 24.25
C LEU A 63 10.40 -2.53 23.26
N CYS A 64 9.92 -2.79 22.06
CA CYS A 64 9.81 -1.83 20.97
C CYS A 64 8.38 -1.58 20.49
N ALA A 65 7.43 -2.44 20.84
CA ALA A 65 6.02 -2.26 20.49
C ALA A 65 5.11 -2.96 21.49
N VAL A 66 3.92 -2.39 21.74
CA VAL A 66 2.86 -3.01 22.54
C VAL A 66 1.54 -2.79 21.81
N THR A 67 0.83 -3.87 21.52
CA THR A 67 -0.44 -3.87 20.79
C THR A 67 -1.52 -4.56 21.63
N PRO A 68 -2.54 -3.84 22.12
CA PRO A 68 -3.67 -4.44 22.82
C PRO A 68 -4.52 -5.32 21.89
N LEU A 69 -4.63 -6.61 22.18
CA LEU A 69 -5.35 -7.56 21.32
C LEU A 69 -6.87 -7.47 21.48
N ASP A 70 -7.35 -6.84 22.53
CA ASP A 70 -8.75 -6.49 22.74
C ASP A 70 -9.23 -5.40 21.78
N LYS A 71 -8.31 -4.56 21.28
CA LYS A 71 -8.59 -3.58 20.22
C LYS A 71 -8.24 -4.09 18.82
N GLN A 72 -7.18 -4.91 18.72
CA GLN A 72 -6.64 -5.43 17.46
C GLN A 72 -6.37 -6.95 17.55
N PRO A 73 -7.43 -7.77 17.68
CA PRO A 73 -7.28 -9.20 17.95
C PRO A 73 -6.53 -9.94 16.85
N GLU A 74 -6.61 -9.47 15.62
CA GLU A 74 -5.95 -10.05 14.47
C GLU A 74 -4.43 -9.89 14.47
N MET A 75 -3.89 -8.95 15.24
CA MET A 75 -2.44 -8.74 15.39
C MET A 75 -1.74 -9.96 16.03
N ILE A 76 -2.49 -10.84 16.70
CA ILE A 76 -1.97 -12.12 17.23
C ILE A 76 -1.24 -12.96 16.16
N ARG A 77 -1.57 -12.77 14.87
CA ARG A 77 -0.91 -13.45 13.75
C ARG A 77 0.57 -13.11 13.60
N LEU A 78 1.00 -11.95 14.09
CA LEU A 78 2.41 -11.53 14.07
C LEU A 78 3.29 -12.33 15.04
N LEU A 79 2.70 -13.14 15.94
CA LEU A 79 3.43 -14.00 16.88
C LEU A 79 4.33 -15.03 16.17
N GLN A 80 3.95 -15.44 14.96
CA GLN A 80 4.69 -16.42 14.15
C GLN A 80 5.65 -15.76 13.15
N LEU A 81 5.84 -14.45 13.26
CA LEU A 81 6.62 -13.67 12.33
C LEU A 81 7.85 -13.08 13.01
N LYS A 82 8.92 -13.03 12.23
CA LYS A 82 10.16 -12.34 12.55
C LYS A 82 10.32 -11.21 11.55
N SER A 83 10.64 -10.02 12.03
CA SER A 83 10.94 -8.89 11.15
C SER A 83 12.36 -8.40 11.33
N THR A 84 12.99 -7.92 10.27
CA THR A 84 14.37 -7.45 10.29
C THR A 84 14.48 -6.15 9.50
N ILE A 85 15.12 -5.15 10.08
CA ILE A 85 15.54 -3.93 9.37
C ILE A 85 17.05 -4.03 9.17
N SER A 86 17.53 -3.74 7.96
CA SER A 86 18.96 -3.69 7.68
C SER A 86 19.34 -2.48 6.83
N GLU A 87 20.47 -1.85 7.09
CA GLU A 87 21.06 -0.76 6.29
C GLU A 87 22.40 -1.19 5.67
N LYS A 88 22.50 -2.46 5.26
CA LYS A 88 23.71 -3.03 4.66
C LYS A 88 24.04 -2.43 3.29
N LYS A 89 23.03 -1.93 2.56
CA LYS A 89 23.19 -1.30 1.25
C LYS A 89 23.55 0.20 1.32
N GLY A 90 23.71 0.75 2.53
CA GLY A 90 24.05 2.16 2.74
C GLY A 90 23.14 2.83 3.76
N LYS A 91 23.64 3.93 4.34
CA LYS A 91 22.87 4.76 5.28
C LYS A 91 21.62 5.30 4.58
N LEU A 92 20.48 5.32 5.27
CA LEU A 92 19.19 5.77 4.73
C LEU A 92 18.66 4.92 3.56
N LYS A 93 19.21 3.72 3.35
CA LYS A 93 18.69 2.71 2.42
C LYS A 93 18.24 1.45 3.18
N PRO A 94 17.32 1.56 4.15
CA PRO A 94 16.91 0.40 4.91
C PRO A 94 16.19 -0.60 4.01
N VAL A 95 16.36 -1.88 4.33
CA VAL A 95 15.59 -3.01 3.81
C VAL A 95 14.88 -3.64 4.99
N TYR A 96 13.55 -3.66 4.93
CA TYR A 96 12.68 -4.29 5.90
C TYR A 96 12.20 -5.64 5.36
N GLU A 97 12.42 -6.71 6.11
CA GLU A 97 11.98 -8.06 5.74
C GLU A 97 11.07 -8.64 6.82
N ILE A 98 10.03 -9.36 6.41
CA ILE A 98 9.19 -10.16 7.29
C ILE A 98 9.30 -11.61 6.85
N ARG A 99 9.57 -12.50 7.80
CA ARG A 99 9.70 -13.95 7.60
C ARG A 99 8.81 -14.72 8.56
N ASN A 100 8.36 -15.89 8.16
CA ASN A 100 7.70 -16.83 9.07
C ASN A 100 8.72 -17.65 9.88
N ASN A 101 8.22 -18.54 10.75
CA ASN A 101 9.04 -19.43 11.59
C ASN A 101 9.92 -20.40 10.77
N ASP A 102 9.49 -20.76 9.55
CA ASP A 102 10.27 -21.59 8.62
C ASP A 102 11.32 -20.77 7.85
N ASN A 103 11.53 -19.51 8.23
CA ASN A 103 12.46 -18.56 7.63
C ASN A 103 12.14 -18.20 6.16
N GLN A 104 10.92 -18.48 5.70
CA GLN A 104 10.43 -18.10 4.37
C GLN A 104 10.14 -16.60 4.34
N LEU A 105 10.60 -15.93 3.27
CA LEU A 105 10.40 -14.49 3.08
C LEU A 105 8.97 -14.19 2.63
N LEU A 106 8.22 -13.43 3.44
CA LEU A 106 6.85 -13.03 3.14
C LEU A 106 6.79 -11.65 2.51
N VAL A 107 7.51 -10.68 3.09
CA VAL A 107 7.52 -9.29 2.65
C VAL A 107 8.96 -8.80 2.63
N ARG A 108 9.29 -8.03 1.60
CA ARG A 108 10.54 -7.27 1.52
C ARG A 108 10.24 -5.86 1.03
N SER A 109 10.53 -4.85 1.85
CA SER A 109 10.42 -3.44 1.50
C SER A 109 11.82 -2.82 1.44
N GLU A 110 12.21 -2.28 0.30
CA GLU A 110 13.43 -1.50 0.11
C GLU A 110 13.09 -0.01 0.06
N TYR A 111 13.80 0.78 0.86
CA TYR A 111 13.54 2.21 0.99
C TYR A 111 14.70 3.03 0.42
N ASP A 112 14.34 4.14 -0.21
CA ASP A 112 15.25 5.24 -0.52
C ASP A 112 14.81 6.45 0.30
N LEU A 113 15.54 6.74 1.38
CA LEU A 113 15.23 7.85 2.28
C LEU A 113 16.24 8.99 2.09
N ASN A 114 15.77 10.23 2.28
CA ASN A 114 16.63 11.40 2.35
C ASN A 114 16.82 11.90 3.79
N LYS A 115 16.01 11.41 4.74
CA LYS A 115 16.10 11.66 6.19
C LYS A 115 15.77 10.39 6.98
N PRO A 116 16.32 10.21 8.20
CA PRO A 116 15.89 9.13 9.08
C PRO A 116 14.40 9.27 9.41
N ILE A 117 13.67 8.17 9.30
CA ILE A 117 12.28 8.06 9.74
C ILE A 117 12.09 6.80 10.59
N ASN A 118 11.01 6.78 11.35
CA ASN A 118 10.45 5.53 11.83
C ASN A 118 9.78 4.82 10.64
N ILE A 119 10.38 3.74 10.15
CA ILE A 119 9.83 3.03 8.98
C ILE A 119 8.46 2.38 9.27
N PHE A 120 8.08 2.21 10.55
CA PHE A 120 6.77 1.71 10.93
C PHE A 120 5.66 2.76 10.75
N GLU A 121 6.01 4.05 10.60
CA GLU A 121 5.07 5.13 10.31
C GLU A 121 4.76 5.25 8.80
N THR A 122 5.41 4.48 7.92
CA THR A 122 5.10 4.54 6.48
C THR A 122 3.68 4.09 6.15
N GLU A 123 3.00 3.44 7.09
CA GLU A 123 1.57 3.11 6.98
C GLU A 123 0.68 4.36 7.03
N LEU A 124 1.05 5.40 7.79
CA LEU A 124 0.33 6.68 7.77
C LEU A 124 0.45 7.37 6.41
N PHE A 125 1.62 7.22 5.78
CA PHE A 125 1.89 7.67 4.43
C PHE A 125 1.03 6.93 3.39
N ILE A 126 0.90 5.60 3.51
CA ILE A 126 0.03 4.78 2.62
C ILE A 126 -1.44 5.14 2.85
N ALA A 127 -1.88 5.20 4.11
CA ALA A 127 -3.26 5.53 4.48
C ALA A 127 -3.69 6.90 3.94
N TYR A 128 -2.78 7.88 3.87
CA TYR A 128 -3.07 9.18 3.29
C TYR A 128 -3.41 9.09 1.80
N PHE A 129 -2.63 8.33 1.03
CA PHE A 129 -2.88 8.16 -0.40
C PHE A 129 -4.09 7.30 -0.73
N ASP A 130 -4.49 6.43 0.21
CA ASP A 130 -5.76 5.72 0.19
C ASP A 130 -6.95 6.60 0.59
N GLY A 131 -6.72 7.87 0.99
CA GLY A 131 -7.77 8.78 1.46
C GLY A 131 -8.34 8.43 2.84
N LYS A 132 -7.66 7.55 3.61
CA LYS A 132 -8.11 7.09 4.93
C LYS A 132 -7.77 8.06 6.05
N VAL A 133 -6.76 8.90 5.86
CA VAL A 133 -6.34 9.94 6.81
C VAL A 133 -6.15 11.28 6.10
N PRO A 134 -6.42 12.43 6.76
CA PRO A 134 -6.25 13.74 6.15
C PRO A 134 -4.77 14.14 6.11
N PHE A 135 -4.41 15.00 5.16
CA PHE A 135 -3.08 15.61 5.11
C PHE A 135 -2.80 16.43 6.38
N ASN A 136 -1.61 16.27 6.95
CA ASN A 136 -1.15 17.05 8.10
C ASN A 136 0.38 17.18 8.09
N SER A 137 0.94 17.94 9.04
CA SER A 137 2.37 18.22 9.11
C SER A 137 3.23 16.96 9.33
N HIS A 138 2.71 15.96 10.05
CA HIS A 138 3.40 14.69 10.27
C HIS A 138 3.50 13.88 8.96
N ILE A 139 2.39 13.74 8.23
CA ILE A 139 2.37 13.10 6.90
C ILE A 139 3.25 13.87 5.91
N GLU A 140 3.19 15.20 5.90
CA GLU A 140 4.06 16.02 5.05
C GLU A 140 5.54 15.75 5.32
N ASN A 141 5.93 15.62 6.60
CA ASN A 141 7.30 15.31 7.00
C ASN A 141 7.72 13.90 6.58
N LEU A 142 6.84 12.90 6.71
CA LEU A 142 7.09 11.54 6.22
C LEU A 142 7.30 11.54 4.70
N ILE A 143 6.38 12.15 3.95
CA ILE A 143 6.47 12.26 2.48
C ILE A 143 7.77 12.93 2.06
N LYS A 144 8.14 14.06 2.69
CA LYS A 144 9.40 14.76 2.38
C LYS A 144 10.64 13.94 2.69
N SER A 145 10.53 12.90 3.53
CA SER A 145 11.66 12.08 3.97
C SER A 145 11.94 10.88 3.07
N ILE A 146 11.01 10.55 2.16
CA ILE A 146 10.99 9.34 1.35
C ILE A 146 11.13 9.72 -0.12
N ASN A 147 12.14 9.19 -0.81
CA ASN A 147 12.24 9.28 -2.27
C ASN A 147 11.47 8.14 -2.93
N SER A 148 11.63 6.90 -2.43
CA SER A 148 10.90 5.73 -2.92
C SER A 148 10.78 4.62 -1.89
N ILE A 149 9.76 3.78 -2.08
CA ILE A 149 9.56 2.52 -1.37
C ILE A 149 9.22 1.47 -2.42
N LYS A 150 9.93 0.35 -2.42
CA LYS A 150 9.60 -0.82 -3.24
C LYS A 150 9.34 -2.01 -2.35
N THR A 151 8.11 -2.53 -2.39
CA THR A 151 7.67 -3.68 -1.60
C THR A 151 7.37 -4.86 -2.51
N GLU A 152 7.89 -6.03 -2.17
CA GLU A 152 7.58 -7.31 -2.77
C GLU A 152 6.91 -8.20 -1.72
N ILE A 153 5.83 -8.88 -2.13
CA ILE A 153 5.02 -9.75 -1.26
C ILE A 153 5.00 -11.15 -1.89
N ASN A 154 5.44 -12.17 -1.16
CA ASN A 154 5.45 -13.55 -1.61
C ASN A 154 4.24 -14.30 -1.03
N TYR A 155 3.37 -14.80 -1.91
CA TYR A 155 2.17 -15.52 -1.53
C TYR A 155 2.45 -17.02 -1.46
N LEU A 156 2.47 -17.57 -0.25
CA LEU A 156 2.83 -18.97 0.00
C LEU A 156 1.81 -19.97 -0.58
N ASP A 157 0.53 -19.60 -0.62
CA ASP A 157 -0.56 -20.47 -1.08
C ASP A 157 -0.62 -20.61 -2.60
N THR A 158 -0.18 -19.59 -3.33
CA THR A 158 -0.22 -19.57 -4.81
C THR A 158 1.16 -19.63 -5.45
N ASN A 159 2.24 -19.50 -4.67
CA ASN A 159 3.60 -19.28 -5.13
C ASN A 159 3.73 -18.09 -6.12
N SER A 160 2.79 -17.15 -6.05
CA SER A 160 2.84 -15.91 -6.83
C SER A 160 3.42 -14.76 -6.01
N LYS A 161 3.80 -13.68 -6.70
CA LYS A 161 4.35 -12.49 -6.06
C LYS A 161 3.51 -11.27 -6.40
N GLY A 162 3.21 -10.49 -5.37
CA GLY A 162 2.69 -9.14 -5.50
C GLY A 162 3.80 -8.12 -5.33
N TYR A 163 3.57 -6.91 -5.80
CA TYR A 163 4.47 -5.79 -5.54
C TYR A 163 3.71 -4.47 -5.40
N GLN A 164 4.35 -3.53 -4.72
CA GLN A 164 3.91 -2.15 -4.64
C GLN A 164 5.12 -1.23 -4.67
N THR A 165 5.10 -0.19 -5.49
CA THR A 165 6.20 0.76 -5.62
C THR A 165 5.68 2.18 -5.54
N TYR A 166 6.30 2.99 -4.68
CA TYR A 166 6.04 4.41 -4.51
C TYR A 166 7.27 5.19 -4.95
N VAL A 167 7.09 6.18 -5.82
CA VAL A 167 8.18 7.07 -6.28
C VAL A 167 7.74 8.52 -6.17
N ILE A 168 8.45 9.30 -5.37
CA ILE A 168 8.10 10.68 -5.04
C ILE A 168 9.00 11.65 -5.80
N ASN A 169 8.38 12.59 -6.51
CA ASN A 169 9.07 13.73 -7.10
C ASN A 169 8.80 14.98 -6.26
N HIS A 170 9.71 15.29 -5.35
CA HIS A 170 9.60 16.46 -4.46
C HIS A 170 9.59 17.80 -5.21
N LYS A 171 10.20 17.89 -6.40
CA LYS A 171 10.25 19.14 -7.18
C LYS A 171 8.87 19.48 -7.77
N THR A 172 8.12 18.45 -8.17
CA THR A 172 6.80 18.63 -8.80
C THR A 172 5.63 18.33 -7.86
N ASN A 173 5.91 17.91 -6.62
CA ASN A 173 4.91 17.45 -5.65
C ASN A 173 4.04 16.29 -6.18
N LYS A 174 4.61 15.43 -7.03
CA LYS A 174 3.91 14.30 -7.64
C LYS A 174 4.41 12.99 -7.08
N ILE A 175 3.52 12.01 -7.04
CA ILE A 175 3.85 10.62 -6.75
C ILE A 175 3.39 9.72 -7.88
N ARG A 176 4.18 8.68 -8.13
CA ARG A 176 3.79 7.53 -8.94
C ARG A 176 3.71 6.30 -8.04
N ILE A 177 2.57 5.61 -8.08
CA ILE A 177 2.31 4.37 -7.36
C ILE A 177 2.08 3.27 -8.40
N GLU A 178 2.84 2.19 -8.31
CA GLU A 178 2.62 0.97 -9.11
C GLU A 178 2.23 -0.15 -8.17
N ASP A 179 1.09 -0.79 -8.40
CA ASP A 179 0.53 -1.82 -7.53
C ASP A 179 0.14 -3.04 -8.36
N LYS A 180 0.66 -4.21 -7.98
CA LYS A 180 0.20 -5.51 -8.45
C LYS A 180 0.14 -6.48 -7.28
N THR A 181 -0.29 -6.00 -6.13
CA THR A 181 -0.52 -6.83 -4.95
C THR A 181 -1.66 -7.81 -5.23
N ILE A 182 -2.74 -7.36 -5.87
CA ILE A 182 -3.92 -8.16 -6.20
C ILE A 182 -4.41 -7.80 -7.61
N GLY A 183 -4.78 -8.82 -8.40
CA GLY A 183 -5.44 -8.61 -9.69
C GLY A 183 -4.55 -7.98 -10.77
N SER A 184 -5.14 -7.04 -11.52
CA SER A 184 -4.48 -6.30 -12.60
C SER A 184 -3.45 -5.31 -12.07
N PRO A 185 -2.27 -5.16 -12.72
CA PRO A 185 -1.36 -4.07 -12.41
C PRO A 185 -2.07 -2.70 -12.52
N VAL A 186 -1.88 -1.86 -11.52
CA VAL A 186 -2.42 -0.51 -11.43
C VAL A 186 -1.27 0.48 -11.36
N VAL A 187 -1.39 1.57 -12.11
CA VAL A 187 -0.52 2.72 -11.99
C VAL A 187 -1.37 3.93 -11.62
N THR A 188 -0.99 4.60 -10.55
CA THR A 188 -1.61 5.84 -10.13
C THR A 188 -0.58 6.96 -10.12
N ASN A 189 -0.88 8.07 -10.77
CA ASN A 189 -0.05 9.27 -10.74
C ASN A 189 -0.90 10.44 -10.26
N PHE A 190 -0.52 11.14 -9.20
CA PHE A 190 -1.26 12.33 -8.75
C PHE A 190 -0.37 13.36 -8.05
N ASP A 191 -0.90 14.57 -7.92
CA ASP A 191 -0.36 15.59 -7.01
C ASP A 191 -0.61 15.17 -5.56
N ILE A 192 0.44 15.20 -4.75
CA ILE A 192 0.43 14.67 -3.39
C ILE A 192 -0.54 15.41 -2.48
N LYS A 193 -0.72 16.72 -2.64
CA LYS A 193 -1.50 17.54 -1.70
C LYS A 193 -2.99 17.53 -2.03
N THR A 194 -3.30 17.51 -3.32
CA THR A 194 -4.66 17.56 -3.83
C THR A 194 -5.21 16.19 -4.17
N LEU A 195 -4.35 15.16 -4.28
CA LEU A 195 -4.70 13.81 -4.73
C LEU A 195 -5.40 13.81 -6.12
N ASN A 196 -5.19 14.87 -6.91
CA ASN A 196 -5.71 14.98 -8.27
C ASN A 196 -4.72 14.35 -9.24
N GLY A 197 -5.22 13.52 -10.16
CA GLY A 197 -4.35 12.81 -11.09
C GLY A 197 -5.06 11.79 -11.96
N THR A 198 -4.38 10.69 -12.27
CA THR A 198 -4.89 9.60 -13.11
C THR A 198 -4.63 8.24 -12.47
N ARG A 199 -5.53 7.30 -12.73
CA ARG A 199 -5.38 5.90 -12.40
C ARG A 199 -5.59 5.06 -13.65
N GLU A 200 -4.67 4.14 -13.88
CA GLU A 200 -4.59 3.29 -15.06
C GLU A 200 -4.46 1.84 -14.63
N PHE A 201 -5.23 0.96 -15.26
CA PHE A 201 -5.17 -0.48 -15.02
C PHE A 201 -4.67 -1.17 -16.28
N TYR A 202 -3.81 -2.15 -16.10
CA TYR A 202 -3.18 -2.88 -17.18
C TYR A 202 -3.53 -4.36 -17.11
N SER A 203 -3.40 -5.02 -18.24
CA SER A 203 -3.34 -6.48 -18.31
C SER A 203 -1.98 -6.99 -17.81
N ASN A 204 -1.89 -8.29 -17.55
CA ASN A 204 -0.61 -8.93 -17.18
C ASN A 204 0.46 -8.83 -18.28
N SER A 205 0.07 -8.60 -19.54
CA SER A 205 0.98 -8.35 -20.67
C SER A 205 1.38 -6.87 -20.83
N GLY A 206 0.93 -5.99 -19.93
CA GLY A 206 1.30 -4.57 -19.92
C GLY A 206 0.44 -3.68 -20.80
N LYS A 207 -0.64 -4.20 -21.41
CA LYS A 207 -1.57 -3.40 -22.24
C LYS A 207 -2.57 -2.66 -21.37
N LEU A 208 -2.80 -1.37 -21.65
CA LEU A 208 -3.77 -0.53 -20.94
C LEU A 208 -5.19 -1.10 -21.11
N LYS A 209 -5.91 -1.26 -20.01
CA LYS A 209 -7.28 -1.75 -19.96
C LYS A 209 -8.27 -0.70 -19.52
N ILE A 210 -7.90 0.12 -18.54
CA ILE A 210 -8.77 1.16 -17.98
C ILE A 210 -7.94 2.41 -17.70
N SER A 211 -8.52 3.58 -17.93
CA SER A 211 -7.97 4.85 -17.45
C SER A 211 -9.11 5.77 -17.00
N HIS A 212 -8.89 6.47 -15.88
CA HIS A 212 -9.77 7.54 -15.44
C HIS A 212 -9.02 8.58 -14.59
N PRO A 213 -9.54 9.82 -14.47
CA PRO A 213 -8.98 10.81 -13.57
C PRO A 213 -9.35 10.51 -12.10
N LEU A 214 -8.60 11.14 -11.21
CA LEU A 214 -8.86 11.22 -9.78
C LEU A 214 -9.07 12.69 -9.41
N LYS A 215 -10.07 12.95 -8.58
CA LYS A 215 -10.30 14.23 -7.91
C LYS A 215 -10.31 13.98 -6.41
N ASN A 216 -9.40 14.59 -5.66
CA ASN A 216 -9.22 14.36 -4.23
C ASN A 216 -9.05 12.87 -3.88
N GLY A 217 -8.32 12.12 -4.72
CA GLY A 217 -8.07 10.68 -4.53
C GLY A 217 -9.22 9.78 -4.97
N VAL A 218 -10.38 10.35 -5.33
CA VAL A 218 -11.58 9.61 -5.71
C VAL A 218 -11.74 9.61 -7.23
N PRO A 219 -12.12 8.49 -7.87
CA PRO A 219 -12.40 8.44 -9.30
C PRO A 219 -13.43 9.50 -9.74
N HIS A 220 -13.09 10.32 -10.72
CA HIS A 220 -13.93 11.43 -11.18
C HIS A 220 -13.62 11.80 -12.62
N GLY A 221 -14.64 12.09 -13.43
CA GLY A 221 -14.51 12.48 -14.83
C GLY A 221 -14.62 11.30 -15.79
N GLU A 222 -14.01 11.42 -16.97
CA GLU A 222 -14.18 10.48 -18.07
C GLU A 222 -13.47 9.13 -17.79
N PHE A 223 -14.24 8.05 -17.73
CA PHE A 223 -13.74 6.68 -17.67
C PHE A 223 -13.60 6.12 -19.08
N LYS A 224 -12.48 5.45 -19.36
CA LYS A 224 -12.22 4.73 -20.61
C LYS A 224 -11.83 3.28 -20.33
N GLY A 225 -12.41 2.37 -21.09
CA GLY A 225 -11.99 0.97 -21.15
C GLY A 225 -11.58 0.56 -22.56
N TYR A 226 -10.57 -0.31 -22.64
CA TYR A 226 -9.89 -0.67 -23.89
C TYR A 226 -9.82 -2.19 -24.09
N ASP A 227 -9.79 -2.62 -25.34
CA ASP A 227 -9.57 -4.03 -25.70
C ASP A 227 -8.09 -4.44 -25.61
N ASP A 228 -7.79 -5.68 -26.02
CA ASP A 228 -6.40 -6.16 -26.09
C ASP A 228 -5.57 -5.51 -27.20
N ASP A 229 -6.17 -4.80 -28.15
CA ASP A 229 -5.45 -4.09 -29.21
C ASP A 229 -5.29 -2.59 -28.89
N GLY A 230 -5.77 -2.15 -27.71
CA GLY A 230 -5.73 -0.76 -27.27
C GLY A 230 -6.83 0.11 -27.89
N LYS A 231 -7.84 -0.48 -28.54
CA LYS A 231 -8.99 0.24 -29.07
C LYS A 231 -9.99 0.54 -27.96
N LEU A 232 -10.62 1.70 -28.04
CA LEU A 232 -11.64 2.12 -27.09
C LEU A 232 -12.86 1.19 -27.20
N LEU A 233 -13.20 0.50 -26.12
CA LEU A 233 -14.39 -0.34 -26.01
C LEU A 233 -15.54 0.38 -25.32
N VAL A 234 -15.23 1.19 -24.30
CA VAL A 234 -16.26 1.84 -23.49
C VAL A 234 -15.82 3.20 -23.01
N LYS A 235 -16.77 4.12 -22.96
CA LYS A 235 -16.65 5.44 -22.35
C LYS A 235 -17.81 5.67 -21.38
N ALA A 236 -17.50 6.15 -20.18
CA ALA A 236 -18.47 6.49 -19.15
C ALA A 236 -18.02 7.74 -18.38
N THR A 237 -18.88 8.25 -17.49
CA THR A 237 -18.52 9.34 -16.57
C THR A 237 -18.55 8.83 -15.14
N LEU A 238 -17.54 9.20 -14.35
CA LEU A 238 -17.45 8.95 -12.91
C LEU A 238 -17.71 10.24 -12.13
N VAL A 239 -18.51 10.15 -11.08
CA VAL A 239 -18.75 11.23 -10.12
C VAL A 239 -18.62 10.64 -8.71
N ASN A 240 -17.60 11.08 -7.97
CA ASN A 240 -17.32 10.63 -6.60
C ASN A 240 -17.17 9.11 -6.47
N GLY A 241 -16.57 8.46 -7.47
CA GLY A 241 -16.35 7.02 -7.49
C GLY A 241 -17.41 6.23 -8.25
N ASP A 242 -18.59 6.79 -8.46
CA ASP A 242 -19.72 6.08 -9.06
C ASP A 242 -19.92 6.46 -10.53
N PHE A 243 -20.35 5.48 -11.34
CA PHE A 243 -20.73 5.76 -12.73
C PHE A 243 -22.02 6.59 -12.77
N SER A 244 -22.04 7.60 -13.63
CA SER A 244 -23.16 8.53 -13.76
C SER A 244 -23.45 8.85 -15.22
N GLY A 245 -24.74 9.00 -15.54
CA GLY A 245 -25.22 9.39 -16.87
C GLY A 245 -25.21 8.24 -17.86
N LEU A 246 -24.72 8.49 -19.08
CA LEU A 246 -24.72 7.51 -20.16
C LEU A 246 -23.35 6.81 -20.28
N VAL A 247 -23.42 5.53 -20.61
CA VAL A 247 -22.28 4.70 -21.02
C VAL A 247 -22.39 4.43 -22.51
N THR A 248 -21.28 4.62 -23.22
CA THR A 248 -21.17 4.34 -24.66
C THR A 248 -20.23 3.17 -24.88
N GLN A 249 -20.71 2.11 -25.53
CA GLN A 249 -19.87 1.01 -26.04
C GLN A 249 -19.62 1.16 -27.53
N TYR A 250 -18.43 0.75 -27.96
CA TYR A 250 -17.95 0.91 -29.33
C TYR A 250 -17.61 -0.43 -29.97
N ASN A 251 -17.92 -0.56 -31.26
CA ASN A 251 -17.46 -1.65 -32.11
C ASN A 251 -15.95 -1.54 -32.39
N LYS A 252 -15.35 -2.61 -32.93
CA LYS A 252 -13.92 -2.66 -33.29
C LYS A 252 -13.48 -1.62 -34.34
N ASP A 253 -14.41 -1.08 -35.11
CA ASP A 253 -14.18 -0.02 -36.10
C ASP A 253 -14.32 1.40 -35.49
N GLY A 254 -14.70 1.50 -34.22
CA GLY A 254 -14.92 2.76 -33.50
C GLY A 254 -16.34 3.33 -33.63
N SER A 255 -17.24 2.68 -34.37
CA SER A 255 -18.66 3.06 -34.39
C SER A 255 -19.34 2.77 -33.06
N ILE A 256 -20.37 3.53 -32.70
CA ILE A 256 -21.14 3.30 -31.47
C ILE A 256 -21.94 2.01 -31.65
N GLU A 257 -21.70 1.04 -30.79
CA GLU A 257 -22.48 -0.20 -30.72
C GLU A 257 -23.79 0.05 -29.97
N LYS A 258 -23.70 0.64 -28.78
CA LYS A 258 -24.86 0.95 -27.94
C LYS A 258 -24.56 2.05 -26.93
N THR A 259 -25.63 2.72 -26.50
CA THR A 259 -25.62 3.61 -25.34
C THR A 259 -26.69 3.17 -24.35
N TYR A 260 -26.40 3.24 -23.07
CA TYR A 260 -27.32 2.85 -22.00
C TYR A 260 -26.99 3.59 -20.70
N ASP A 261 -27.88 3.49 -19.72
CA ASP A 261 -27.76 4.15 -18.42
C ASP A 261 -26.62 3.54 -17.59
N ALA A 262 -25.86 4.38 -16.90
CA ALA A 262 -24.76 3.97 -16.02
C ALA A 262 -25.19 2.97 -14.94
N LYS A 263 -26.46 2.99 -14.49
CA LYS A 263 -26.98 2.02 -13.52
C LYS A 263 -26.96 0.57 -14.04
N ASP A 264 -27.00 0.40 -15.35
CA ASP A 264 -26.98 -0.90 -16.02
C ASP A 264 -25.55 -1.30 -16.43
N PHE A 265 -24.53 -0.54 -16.00
CA PHE A 265 -23.15 -0.78 -16.39
C PHE A 265 -22.43 -1.80 -15.51
N ASP A 266 -22.36 -3.01 -16.05
CA ASP A 266 -21.51 -4.08 -15.53
C ASP A 266 -20.12 -4.05 -16.19
N PHE A 267 -19.27 -3.11 -15.74
CA PHE A 267 -17.94 -2.94 -16.33
C PHE A 267 -16.99 -4.14 -16.19
N PRO A 268 -17.01 -4.96 -15.12
CA PRO A 268 -16.19 -6.18 -15.07
C PRO A 268 -16.50 -7.12 -16.24
N ASN A 269 -17.79 -7.33 -16.52
CA ASN A 269 -18.21 -8.21 -17.61
C ASN A 269 -17.93 -7.60 -18.98
N VAL A 270 -18.15 -6.29 -19.16
CA VAL A 270 -17.87 -5.59 -20.42
C VAL A 270 -16.38 -5.61 -20.76
N LEU A 271 -15.51 -5.39 -19.76
CA LEU A 271 -14.06 -5.32 -19.97
C LEU A 271 -13.34 -6.65 -19.75
N LYS A 272 -14.09 -7.71 -19.38
CA LYS A 272 -13.56 -9.04 -19.05
C LYS A 272 -12.42 -8.97 -18.03
N ILE A 273 -12.61 -8.13 -17.01
CA ILE A 273 -11.65 -7.97 -15.91
C ILE A 273 -12.18 -8.65 -14.66
N THR A 274 -11.28 -9.19 -13.84
CA THR A 274 -11.61 -9.66 -12.50
C THR A 274 -11.24 -8.57 -11.51
N ILE A 275 -12.24 -8.09 -10.77
CA ILE A 275 -12.06 -7.17 -9.64
C ILE A 275 -12.07 -8.01 -8.37
N PHE A 276 -11.17 -7.72 -7.43
CA PHE A 276 -11.05 -8.41 -6.15
C PHE A 276 -11.30 -7.45 -4.99
#